data_AF-A0A4Y2HJA5-F1
#
_entry.id   AF-A0A4Y2HJA5-F1
#
_cell.length_a   1.000
_cell.length_b   1.000
_cell.length_c   1.000
_cell.angle_alpha   90.00
_cell.angle_beta   90.00
_cell.angle_gamma   90.00
#
_symmetry.space_group_name_H-M   'P 1'
#
loop_
_entity.id
_entity.type
_entity.pdbx_description
1 polymer ?
#
loop_
_entity_poly.entity_id
_entity_poly.type
_entity_poly.pdbx_seq_one_letter_code
_entity_poly.pdbx_strand_id
1 'polypeptide(L)'
;MSNYQRLDNGMKWRIVGRLEAGQSQVQICRAFNLTPSVVCNLWKQFQDTGSIERKPGQGRPRATTATEDSYFSIIARRNRCATASQLSRDLYAATGTRVPKGNCFQKTS
;
A
#
# COMPACT_ATOMS: atom_id res chain seq x y z
N MET A 1 -7.93 10.59 -14.53
CA MET A 1 -8.60 9.41 -15.12
C MET A 1 -7.53 8.47 -15.66
N SER A 2 -7.05 7.53 -14.84
CA SER A 2 -6.05 6.55 -15.26
C SER A 2 -6.76 5.29 -15.76
N ASN A 3 -6.82 5.15 -17.09
CA ASN A 3 -7.24 3.93 -17.77
C ASN A 3 -6.25 2.79 -17.47
N TYR A 4 -6.36 2.17 -16.30
CA TYR A 4 -5.75 0.87 -16.03
C TYR A 4 -6.61 -0.17 -16.75
N GLN A 5 -6.42 -0.32 -18.06
CA GLN A 5 -6.88 -1.55 -18.71
C GLN A 5 -6.20 -2.71 -17.97
N ARG A 6 -7.02 -3.48 -17.26
CA ARG A 6 -6.57 -4.62 -16.48
C ARG A 6 -6.04 -5.65 -17.48
N LEU A 7 -4.72 -5.68 -17.67
CA LEU A 7 -4.09 -6.74 -18.45
C LEU A 7 -4.44 -8.07 -17.79
N ASP A 8 -4.96 -9.00 -18.58
CA ASP A 8 -5.27 -10.34 -18.10
C ASP A 8 -3.98 -11.02 -17.58
N ASN A 9 -4.10 -11.80 -16.52
CA ASN A 9 -2.93 -12.46 -15.93
C ASN A 9 -2.28 -13.44 -16.93
N GLY A 10 -3.06 -14.09 -17.78
CA GLY A 10 -2.54 -14.95 -18.85
C GLY A 10 -1.73 -14.17 -19.90
N MET A 11 -2.20 -12.98 -20.29
CA MET A 11 -1.44 -12.10 -21.18
C MET A 11 -0.11 -11.65 -20.55
N LYS A 12 -0.10 -11.32 -19.26
CA LYS A 12 1.12 -10.92 -18.56
C LYS A 12 2.16 -12.04 -18.50
N TRP A 13 1.75 -13.27 -18.17
CA TRP A 13 2.65 -14.43 -18.19
C TRP A 13 3.22 -14.70 -19.57
N ARG A 14 2.43 -14.51 -20.63
CA ARG A 14 2.88 -14.68 -22.01
C ARG A 14 3.88 -13.62 -22.45
N ILE A 15 3.76 -12.40 -21.92
CA ILE A 15 4.74 -11.32 -22.12
C ILE A 15 6.03 -11.62 -21.36
N VAL A 16 5.93 -12.01 -20.09
CA VAL A 16 7.10 -12.35 -19.26
C VAL A 16 7.89 -13.52 -19.85
N GLY A 17 7.22 -14.60 -20.28
CA GLY A 17 7.93 -15.73 -20.91
C GLY A 17 8.66 -15.37 -22.21
N ARG A 18 8.16 -14.37 -22.97
CA ARG A 18 8.88 -13.84 -24.15
C ARG A 18 10.07 -12.95 -23.77
N LEU A 19 9.94 -12.18 -22.69
CA LEU A 19 11.03 -11.38 -22.15
C LEU A 19 12.15 -12.26 -21.58
N GLU A 20 11.81 -13.35 -20.89
CA GLU A 20 12.78 -14.35 -20.42
C GLU A 20 13.48 -15.07 -21.57
N ALA A 21 12.78 -15.30 -22.68
CA ALA A 21 13.37 -15.83 -23.92
C ALA A 21 14.26 -14.81 -24.67
N GLY A 22 14.46 -13.61 -24.13
CA GLY A 22 15.35 -12.59 -24.71
C GLY A 22 14.76 -11.84 -25.92
N GLN A 23 13.44 -11.89 -26.15
CA GLN A 23 12.83 -11.10 -27.22
C GLN A 23 12.89 -9.60 -26.93
N SER A 24 13.03 -8.80 -27.99
CA SER A 24 13.02 -7.34 -27.88
C SER A 24 11.67 -6.83 -27.41
N GLN A 25 11.66 -5.91 -26.44
CA GLN A 25 10.45 -5.25 -25.94
C GLN A 25 9.63 -4.62 -27.08
N VAL A 26 10.27 -4.08 -28.11
CA VAL A 26 9.59 -3.46 -29.26
C VAL A 26 8.77 -4.49 -30.05
N GLN A 27 9.31 -5.70 -30.23
CA GLN A 27 8.61 -6.77 -30.93
C GLN A 27 7.39 -7.24 -30.13
N ILE A 28 7.54 -7.34 -28.80
CA ILE A 28 6.44 -7.70 -27.89
C ILE A 28 5.36 -6.61 -27.90
N CYS A 29 5.73 -5.33 -27.87
CA CYS A 29 4.77 -4.22 -27.95
C CYS A 29 3.95 -4.28 -29.24
N ARG A 30 4.60 -4.55 -30.38
CA ARG A 30 3.93 -4.72 -31.68
C ARG A 30 2.99 -5.93 -31.69
N ALA A 31 3.41 -7.05 -31.10
CA ALA A 31 2.62 -8.29 -31.07
C ALA A 31 1.36 -8.19 -30.20
N PHE A 32 1.42 -7.42 -29.10
CA PHE A 32 0.30 -7.26 -28.17
C PHE A 32 -0.43 -5.92 -28.30
N ASN A 33 -0.01 -5.05 -29.24
CA ASN A 33 -0.50 -3.69 -29.42
C ASN A 33 -0.48 -2.87 -28.11
N LEU A 34 0.59 -3.05 -27.31
CA LEU A 34 0.77 -2.42 -26.00
C LEU A 34 1.79 -1.29 -26.06
N THR A 35 1.66 -0.33 -25.14
CA THR A 35 2.67 0.71 -24.94
C THR A 35 3.94 0.10 -24.30
N PRO A 36 5.15 0.50 -24.73
CA PRO A 36 6.41 0.03 -24.14
C PRO A 36 6.52 0.20 -22.62
N SER A 37 5.85 1.22 -22.06
CA SER A 37 5.77 1.45 -20.62
C SER A 37 5.13 0.28 -19.87
N VAL A 38 4.11 -0.37 -20.44
CA VAL A 38 3.42 -1.51 -19.82
C VAL A 38 4.37 -2.70 -19.72
N VAL A 39 5.13 -2.98 -20.78
CA VAL A 39 6.09 -4.09 -20.84
C VAL A 39 7.25 -3.84 -19.87
N CYS A 40 7.80 -2.63 -19.85
CA CYS A 40 8.89 -2.25 -18.95
C CYS A 40 8.47 -2.31 -17.47
N ASN A 41 7.29 -1.80 -17.14
CA ASN A 41 6.77 -1.84 -15.76
C ASN A 41 6.47 -3.28 -15.31
N LEU A 42 5.93 -4.11 -16.20
CA LEU A 42 5.66 -5.52 -15.91
C LEU A 42 6.97 -6.29 -15.65
N TRP A 43 8.00 -6.03 -16.45
CA TRP A 43 9.32 -6.64 -16.27
C TRP A 43 9.96 -6.24 -14.95
N LYS A 44 9.93 -4.94 -14.60
CA LYS A 44 10.40 -4.46 -13.29
C LYS A 44 9.64 -5.11 -12.14
N GLN A 45 8.32 -5.17 -12.22
CA GLN A 45 7.50 -5.82 -11.18
C GLN A 45 7.88 -7.30 -11.00
N PHE A 46 8.11 -8.02 -12.11
CA PHE A 46 8.53 -9.41 -12.06
C PHE A 46 9.91 -9.58 -11.41
N GLN A 47 10.88 -8.71 -11.73
CA GLN A 47 12.21 -8.72 -11.09
C GLN A 47 12.14 -8.38 -9.60
N ASP A 48 11.35 -7.38 -9.21
CA ASP A 48 11.28 -6.89 -7.82
C ASP A 48 10.53 -7.85 -6.89
N THR A 49 9.50 -8.53 -7.40
CA THR A 49 8.55 -9.29 -6.58
C THR A 49 8.53 -10.79 -6.90
N GLY A 50 9.04 -11.22 -8.05
CA GLY A 50 8.92 -12.62 -8.51
C GLY A 50 7.47 -13.04 -8.80
N SER A 51 6.52 -12.11 -8.73
CA SER A 51 5.11 -12.37 -8.97
C SER A 51 4.49 -11.24 -9.78
N ILE A 52 3.68 -11.67 -10.74
CA ILE A 52 2.90 -10.84 -11.65
C ILE A 52 1.56 -10.44 -11.00
N GLU A 53 1.16 -11.13 -9.94
CA GLU A 53 -0.07 -10.86 -9.23
C GLU A 53 0.06 -9.57 -8.41
N ARG A 54 -1.06 -8.85 -8.31
CA ARG A 54 -1.12 -7.72 -7.38
C ARG A 54 -0.98 -8.30 -5.97
N LYS A 55 0.07 -7.92 -5.27
CA LYS A 55 0.14 -8.10 -3.82
C LYS A 55 -1.14 -7.52 -3.22
N PRO A 56 -1.88 -8.25 -2.37
CA PRO A 56 -2.92 -7.62 -1.56
C PRO A 56 -2.23 -6.47 -0.82
N GLY A 57 -2.81 -5.28 -0.92
CA GLY A 57 -2.22 -4.09 -0.32
C GLY A 57 -1.98 -4.38 1.15
N GLN A 58 -0.72 -4.52 1.55
CA GLN A 58 -0.38 -4.55 2.95
C GLN A 58 -0.70 -3.15 3.47
N GLY A 59 -1.85 -3.03 4.13
CA GLY A 59 -2.18 -1.83 4.86
C GLY A 59 -1.06 -1.50 5.83
N ARG A 60 -0.98 -0.23 6.23
CA ARG A 60 -0.02 0.21 7.23
C ARG A 60 -0.09 -0.71 8.47
N PRO A 61 1.03 -1.29 8.93
CA PRO A 61 1.05 -2.06 10.16
C PRO A 61 0.41 -1.24 11.28
N ARG A 62 -0.57 -1.80 11.99
CA ARG A 62 -1.24 -1.12 13.10
C ARG A 62 -0.21 -0.92 14.22
N ALA A 63 0.24 0.32 14.38
CA ALA A 63 1.18 0.69 15.44
C ALA A 63 0.50 0.87 16.81
N THR A 64 -0.82 0.89 16.87
CA THR A 64 -1.62 1.00 18.09
C THR A 64 -2.37 -0.29 18.36
N THR A 65 -2.39 -0.71 19.62
CA THR A 65 -3.19 -1.83 20.10
C THR A 65 -4.67 -1.43 20.19
N ALA A 66 -5.59 -2.41 20.15
CA ALA A 66 -7.03 -2.15 20.25
C ALA A 66 -7.42 -1.45 21.57
N THR A 67 -6.66 -1.71 22.64
CA THR A 67 -6.84 -1.07 23.95
C THR A 67 -6.47 0.41 23.92
N GLU A 68 -5.35 0.76 23.29
CA GLU A 68 -4.91 2.15 23.16
C GLU A 68 -5.88 2.97 22.29
N ASP A 69 -6.39 2.39 21.19
CA ASP A 69 -7.37 3.06 20.32
C ASP A 69 -8.72 3.32 21.02
N SER A 70 -9.14 2.37 21.86
CA SER A 70 -10.34 2.51 22.70
C SER A 70 -10.16 3.62 23.75
N TYR A 71 -8.99 3.70 24.38
CA TYR A 71 -8.64 4.76 25.31
C TYR A 71 -8.67 6.14 24.64
N PHE A 72 -8.00 6.28 23.48
CA PHE A 72 -8.03 7.54 22.71
C PHE A 72 -9.45 7.94 22.33
N SER A 73 -10.28 6.99 21.89
CA SER A 73 -11.67 7.25 21.54
C SER A 73 -12.50 7.77 22.73
N ILE A 74 -12.27 7.24 23.93
CA ILE A 74 -12.97 7.67 25.14
C ILE A 74 -12.50 9.06 25.58
N ILE A 75 -11.19 9.30 25.64
CA ILE A 75 -10.66 10.59 26.11
C ILE A 75 -10.93 11.70 25.09
N ALA A 76 -10.85 11.42 23.78
CA ALA A 76 -11.20 12.40 22.74
C ALA A 76 -12.68 12.81 22.81
N ARG A 77 -13.59 11.88 23.13
CA ARG A 77 -15.01 12.18 23.32
C ARG A 77 -15.27 13.01 24.58
N ARG A 78 -14.54 12.74 25.67
CA ARG A 78 -14.65 13.47 26.94
C ARG A 78 -14.04 14.87 26.85
N ASN A 79 -12.90 15.01 26.17
CA ASN A 79 -12.15 16.25 26.04
C ASN A 79 -12.09 16.69 24.58
N ARG A 80 -13.20 17.21 24.05
CA ARG A 80 -13.33 17.62 22.63
C ARG A 80 -12.30 18.66 22.18
N CYS A 81 -11.75 19.43 23.11
CA CYS A 81 -10.73 20.46 22.82
C CYS A 81 -9.29 19.99 23.05
N ALA A 82 -9.07 18.73 23.44
CA ALA A 82 -7.72 18.21 23.67
C ALA A 82 -7.02 17.89 22.34
N THR A 83 -5.78 18.36 22.21
CA THR A 83 -4.92 18.09 21.07
C THR A 83 -4.38 16.66 21.16
N ALA A 84 -4.18 15.98 20.02
CA ALA A 84 -3.59 14.63 19.98
C ALA A 84 -2.24 14.51 20.73
N SER A 85 -1.48 15.60 20.83
CA SER A 85 -0.23 15.65 21.61
C SER A 85 -0.44 15.61 23.13
N GLN A 86 -1.55 16.18 23.62
CA GLN A 86 -1.92 16.11 25.03
C GLN A 86 -2.39 14.69 25.36
N LEU A 87 -3.25 14.11 24.53
CA LEU A 87 -3.73 12.73 24.70
C LEU A 87 -2.59 11.69 24.67
N SER A 88 -1.64 11.85 23.75
CA SER A 88 -0.46 10.98 23.67
C SER A 88 0.43 11.08 24.90
N ARG A 89 0.55 12.28 25.49
CA ARG A 89 1.31 12.49 26.73
C ARG A 89 0.63 11.88 27.94
N ASP A 90 -0.69 12.00 28.03
CA ASP A 90 -1.47 11.41 29.13
C ASP A 90 -1.43 9.88 29.10
N LEU A 91 -1.52 9.28 27.90
CA LEU A 91 -1.36 7.84 27.72
C LEU A 91 0.06 7.40 28.11
N TYR A 92 1.08 8.15 27.69
CA TYR A 92 2.46 7.87 28.08
C TYR A 92 2.66 7.95 29.61
N ALA A 93 2.06 8.93 30.28
CA ALA A 93 2.13 9.05 31.74
C ALA A 93 1.41 7.89 32.46
N ALA A 94 0.33 7.36 31.88
CA ALA A 94 -0.46 6.28 32.47
C ALA A 94 0.09 4.87 32.19
N THR A 95 0.76 4.67 31.05
CA THR A 95 1.10 3.33 30.53
C THR A 95 2.59 3.19 30.15
N GLY A 96 3.33 4.28 30.01
CA GLY A 96 4.75 4.27 29.62
C GLY A 96 5.01 3.98 28.13
N THR A 97 3.96 3.77 27.32
CA THR A 97 4.06 3.51 25.88
C THR A 97 3.97 4.80 25.05
N ARG A 98 4.95 5.01 24.16
CA ARG A 98 5.01 6.22 23.31
C ARG A 98 4.30 5.95 21.97
N VAL A 99 3.08 6.47 21.83
CA VAL A 99 2.35 6.41 20.55
C VAL A 99 2.71 7.61 19.67
N PRO A 100 3.21 7.40 18.43
CA PRO A 100 3.58 8.50 17.53
C PRO A 100 2.35 9.23 16.98
N LYS A 101 2.45 10.57 16.90
CA LYS A 101 1.35 11.50 16.54
C LYS A 101 0.63 11.19 15.23
N GLY A 102 1.31 10.56 14.27
CA GLY A 102 0.77 10.20 12.95
C GLY A 102 -0.17 9.00 12.92
N ASN A 103 -0.53 8.43 14.08
CA ASN A 103 -1.38 7.24 14.20
C ASN A 103 -2.65 7.48 15.03
N CYS A 104 -2.80 8.64 15.65
CA CYS A 104 -3.82 8.88 16.65
C CYS A 104 -5.21 9.17 16.06
N PHE A 105 -5.31 9.55 14.78
CA PHE A 105 -6.58 9.87 14.13
C PHE A 105 -6.52 9.56 12.62
N GLN A 106 -6.94 8.35 12.25
CA GLN A 106 -7.40 8.04 10.89
C GLN A 106 -8.74 7.30 10.99
N LYS A 107 -9.75 7.98 11.52
CA LYS A 107 -11.14 7.68 11.19
C LYS A 107 -11.71 8.90 10.48
N THR A 108 -11.60 8.90 9.17
CA THR A 108 -12.47 9.69 8.30
C THR A 108 -13.31 8.69 7.49
N SER A 109 -14.61 8.99 7.46
CA SER A 109 -15.77 8.27 6.90
C SER A 109 -15.55 7.31 5.75
#